data_AF-A0A955G8Y0-F1
#
_entry.id   AF-A0A955G8Y0-F1
#
_cell.length_a   1.000
_cell.length_b   1.000
_cell.length_c   1.000
_cell.angle_alpha   90.00
_cell.angle_beta   90.00
_cell.angle_gamma   90.00
#
_symmetry.space_group_name_H-M   'P 1'
#
loop_
_entity.id
_entity.type
_entity.pdbx_description
1 polymer ?
#
loop_
_entity_poly.entity_id
_entity_poly.type
_entity_poly.pdbx_seq_one_letter_code
_entity_poly.pdbx_strand_id
1 'polypeptide(L)'
;GKGIPKDQLDNLFKPFTSVTDPKHFLDTGLGLDLYLAKIITEQYGGDISVESGGTAKDNENTQSDNGTTVHIKVLVGETLKSKQTLVKAN
;
A
#
# COMPACT_ATOMS: atom_id res chain seq x y z
N GLY A 1 3.77 14.12 -6.69
CA GLY A 1 4.58 13.88 -5.48
C GLY A 1 6.00 13.51 -5.89
N LYS A 2 6.94 13.37 -4.93
CA LYS A 2 8.36 13.08 -5.20
C LYS A 2 8.69 11.63 -5.58
N GLY A 3 7.70 10.75 -5.50
CA GLY A 3 7.88 9.31 -5.71
C GLY A 3 8.47 8.63 -4.48
N ILE A 4 8.49 7.29 -4.52
CA ILE A 4 8.97 6.43 -3.45
C ILE A 4 10.17 5.64 -3.99
N PRO A 5 11.30 5.61 -3.26
CA PRO A 5 12.46 4.81 -3.64
C PRO A 5 12.11 3.34 -3.87
N LYS A 6 12.70 2.73 -4.91
CA LYS A 6 12.40 1.35 -5.32
C LYS A 6 12.60 0.31 -4.20
N ASP A 7 13.63 0.49 -3.37
CA ASP A 7 13.95 -0.36 -2.23
C ASP A 7 12.93 -0.26 -1.08
N GLN A 8 12.08 0.76 -1.09
CA GLN A 8 11.02 0.94 -0.10
C GLN A 8 9.65 0.46 -0.57
N LEU A 9 9.47 0.17 -1.87
CA LEU A 9 8.18 -0.25 -2.42
C LEU A 9 7.67 -1.55 -1.78
N ASP A 10 8.57 -2.53 -1.57
CA ASP A 10 8.23 -3.82 -0.95
C ASP A 10 7.78 -3.68 0.51
N ASN A 11 8.14 -2.58 1.18
CA ASN A 11 7.79 -2.32 2.57
C ASN A 11 6.47 -1.56 2.73
N LEU A 12 5.94 -0.92 1.67
CA LEU A 12 4.73 -0.08 1.75
C LEU A 12 3.51 -0.80 2.30
N PHE A 13 3.42 -2.10 2.05
CA PHE A 13 2.32 -2.94 2.50
C PHE A 13 2.63 -3.70 3.79
N LYS A 14 3.70 -3.37 4.51
CA LYS A 14 3.98 -3.92 5.84
C LYS A 14 3.35 -3.02 6.90
N PRO A 15 2.84 -3.59 8.01
CA PRO A 15 2.29 -2.78 9.09
C PRO A 15 3.37 -1.89 9.70
N PHE A 16 2.98 -0.71 10.18
CA PHE A 16 3.87 0.26 10.83
C PHE A 16 5.01 0.79 9.95
N THR A 17 4.87 0.68 8.63
CA THR A 17 5.86 1.21 7.69
C THR A 17 5.42 2.58 7.19
N SER A 18 6.31 3.56 7.36
CA SER A 18 6.22 4.88 6.74
C SER A 18 7.46 5.11 5.88
N VAL A 19 7.24 5.53 4.63
CA VAL A 19 8.31 5.84 3.66
C VAL A 19 8.66 7.33 3.60
N THR A 20 7.99 8.14 4.42
CA THR A 20 8.28 9.57 4.58
C THR A 20 9.42 9.78 5.57
N ASP A 21 10.31 10.73 5.27
CA ASP A 21 11.33 11.18 6.22
C ASP A 21 10.63 11.83 7.42
N PRO A 22 10.77 11.28 8.65
CA PRO A 22 10.17 11.83 9.86
C PRO A 22 10.57 13.29 10.13
N LYS A 23 11.71 13.75 9.57
CA LYS A 23 12.17 15.14 9.72
C LYS A 23 11.30 16.16 9.00
N HIS A 24 10.55 15.73 7.98
CA HIS A 24 9.80 16.63 7.10
C HIS A 24 8.28 16.54 7.31
N PHE A 25 7.79 15.51 7.98
CA PHE A 25 6.36 15.33 8.26
C PHE A 25 6.18 14.90 9.72
N LEU A 26 5.76 15.85 10.55
CA LEU A 26 5.48 15.61 11.98
C LEU A 26 4.15 14.85 12.21
N ASP A 27 3.24 14.90 11.24
CA ASP A 27 1.92 14.23 11.27
C ASP A 27 1.87 12.98 10.37
N THR A 28 2.90 12.13 10.42
CA THR A 28 2.81 10.81 9.75
C THR A 28 1.94 9.87 10.57
N GLY A 29 0.87 9.34 9.95
CA GLY A 29 0.03 8.29 10.54
C GLY A 29 0.81 7.00 10.84
N LEU A 30 0.15 6.03 11.46
CA LEU A 30 0.76 4.78 11.95
C LEU A 30 1.30 3.83 10.87
N GLY A 31 1.23 4.18 9.58
CA GLY A 31 1.65 3.28 8.50
C GLY A 31 0.77 2.03 8.39
N LEU A 32 -0.52 2.16 8.64
CA LEU A 32 -1.48 1.05 8.59
C LEU A 32 -2.44 1.10 7.40
N ASP A 33 -2.60 2.25 6.76
CA ASP A 33 -3.63 2.45 5.74
C ASP A 33 -3.41 1.55 4.51
N LEU A 34 -2.19 1.52 3.97
CA LEU A 34 -1.84 0.67 2.82
C LEU A 34 -1.82 -0.82 3.19
N TYR A 35 -1.39 -1.15 4.41
CA TYR A 35 -1.47 -2.52 4.91
C TYR A 35 -2.93 -3.01 4.98
N LEU A 36 -3.83 -2.19 5.53
CA LEU A 36 -5.24 -2.51 5.62
C LEU A 36 -5.90 -2.56 4.24
N ALA A 37 -5.57 -1.64 3.35
CA ALA A 37 -6.03 -1.67 1.96
C ALA A 37 -5.65 -2.98 1.27
N LYS A 38 -4.41 -3.44 1.46
CA LYS A 38 -3.97 -4.75 0.95
C LYS A 38 -4.78 -5.91 1.50
N ILE A 39 -4.96 -5.97 2.82
CA ILE A 39 -5.78 -7.03 3.44
C ILE A 39 -7.18 -7.02 2.86
N ILE A 40 -7.84 -5.86 2.79
CA ILE A 40 -9.20 -5.75 2.27
C ILE A 40 -9.24 -6.20 0.82
N THR A 41 -8.36 -5.69 -0.03
CA THR A 41 -8.32 -6.08 -1.46
C THR A 41 -8.12 -7.58 -1.63
N GLU A 42 -7.18 -8.19 -0.90
CA GLU A 42 -6.92 -9.63 -0.95
C GLU A 42 -8.10 -10.47 -0.44
N GLN A 43 -8.81 -10.01 0.61
CA GLN A 43 -10.02 -10.69 1.12
C GLN A 43 -11.16 -10.71 0.11
N TYR A 44 -11.21 -9.74 -0.79
CA TYR A 44 -12.17 -9.70 -1.91
C TYR A 44 -11.63 -10.43 -3.16
N GLY A 45 -10.56 -11.22 -3.04
CA GLY A 45 -9.94 -11.95 -4.14
C GLY A 45 -9.25 -11.05 -5.16
N GLY A 46 -8.99 -9.79 -4.79
CA GLY A 46 -8.30 -8.80 -5.61
C GLY A 46 -6.79 -8.81 -5.41
N ASP A 47 -6.13 -7.84 -6.05
CA ASP A 47 -4.69 -7.58 -5.96
C ASP A 47 -4.42 -6.08 -5.85
N ILE A 48 -3.38 -5.71 -5.11
CA ILE A 48 -2.93 -4.31 -4.99
C ILE A 48 -1.43 -4.23 -5.31
N SER A 49 -1.05 -3.28 -6.16
CA SER A 49 0.33 -3.02 -6.55
C SER A 49 0.62 -1.53 -6.63
N VAL A 50 1.90 -1.17 -6.62
CA VAL A 50 2.34 0.21 -6.62
C VAL A 50 3.47 0.39 -7.62
N GLU A 51 3.36 1.44 -8.42
CA GLU A 51 4.40 1.89 -9.33
C GLU A 51 4.82 3.29 -8.91
N SER A 52 6.12 3.56 -8.85
CA SER A 52 6.61 4.88 -8.49
C SER A 52 7.89 5.24 -9.23
N GLY A 53 7.97 6.50 -9.66
CA GLY A 53 9.14 7.07 -10.34
C GLY A 53 10.24 7.57 -9.41
N GLY A 54 10.19 7.29 -8.10
CA GLY A 54 11.17 7.80 -7.13
C GLY A 54 12.58 7.29 -7.41
N THR A 55 13.54 8.20 -7.59
CA THR A 55 14.97 7.87 -7.65
C THR A 55 15.52 7.67 -6.24
N ALA A 56 16.39 6.67 -6.05
CA ALA A 56 16.99 6.34 -4.76
C ALA A 56 17.93 7.42 -4.17
N LYS A 57 18.02 8.59 -4.83
CA LYS A 57 18.79 9.76 -4.41
C LYS A 57 18.04 11.02 -4.78
N ASP A 58 17.78 11.81 -3.77
CA ASP A 58 17.40 13.21 -3.72
C ASP A 58 18.47 14.09 -4.40
N ASN A 59 18.58 13.95 -5.72
CA ASN A 59 19.22 14.97 -6.54
C ASN A 59 18.13 15.94 -6.99
N GLU A 60 18.21 17.16 -6.47
CA GLU A 60 17.21 18.24 -6.51
C GLU A 60 16.88 18.81 -7.90
N ASN A 61 17.14 18.09 -8.99
CA ASN A 61 16.90 18.61 -10.33
C ASN A 61 16.58 17.50 -11.33
N THR A 62 15.35 17.00 -11.31
CA THR A 62 14.78 16.37 -12.51
C THR A 62 13.27 16.55 -12.51
N GLN A 63 12.80 17.47 -13.36
CA GLN A 63 11.42 17.55 -13.82
C GLN A 63 11.09 16.22 -14.51
N SER A 64 10.41 15.32 -13.81
CA SER A 64 9.96 14.04 -14.35
C SER A 64 8.71 13.67 -13.57
N ASP A 65 7.75 13.02 -14.24
CA ASP A 65 6.49 12.54 -13.67
C ASP A 65 6.75 11.47 -12.60
N ASN A 66 7.34 11.88 -11.48
CA ASN A 66 7.83 11.04 -10.39
C ASN A 66 6.70 10.71 -9.41
N GLY A 67 5.47 10.55 -9.94
CA GLY A 67 4.31 10.20 -9.15
C GLY A 67 4.43 8.80 -8.54
N THR A 68 3.51 8.52 -7.62
CA THR A 68 3.25 7.16 -7.15
C THR A 68 1.84 6.82 -7.60
N THR A 69 1.70 5.72 -8.33
CA THR A 69 0.42 5.17 -8.79
C THR A 69 0.16 3.89 -8.03
N VAL A 70 -1.03 3.78 -7.43
CA VAL A 70 -1.49 2.55 -6.76
C VAL A 70 -2.54 1.91 -7.64
N HIS A 71 -2.30 0.66 -8.05
CA HIS A 71 -3.20 -0.13 -8.85
C HIS A 71 -3.97 -1.08 -7.94
N ILE A 72 -5.28 -1.00 -7.93
CA ILE A 72 -6.17 -1.89 -7.16
C ILE A 72 -7.04 -2.64 -8.16
N LYS A 73 -6.95 -3.96 -8.16
CA LYS A 73 -7.79 -4.87 -8.94
C LYS A 73 -8.72 -5.58 -7.97
N VAL A 74 -10.02 -5.55 -8.25
CA VAL A 74 -11.02 -6.24 -7.43
C VAL A 74 -11.92 -7.03 -8.38
N LEU A 75 -12.23 -8.27 -8.00
CA LEU A 75 -13.15 -9.09 -8.78
C LEU A 75 -14.58 -8.59 -8.55
N VAL A 76 -15.29 -8.31 -9.64
CA VAL A 76 -16.70 -7.92 -9.61
C VAL A 76 -17.49 -9.08 -10.20
N GLY A 77 -18.18 -9.88 -9.37
CA GLY A 77 -19.06 -10.92 -9.92
C GLY A 77 -19.35 -12.18 -9.10
N GLU A 78 -18.71 -12.41 -7.94
CA GLU A 78 -19.10 -13.56 -7.09
C GLU A 78 -19.39 -13.09 -5.67
N THR A 79 -20.62 -13.34 -5.21
CA THR A 79 -21.02 -13.14 -3.81
C THR A 79 -20.06 -13.92 -2.92
N LEU A 80 -19.31 -13.20 -2.06
CA LEU A 80 -18.45 -13.80 -1.05
C LEU A 80 -19.24 -14.88 -0.29
N LYS A 81 -19.00 -16.16 -0.59
CA LYS A 81 -19.55 -17.26 0.20
C LYS A 81 -18.86 -17.19 1.55
N SER A 82 -19.54 -16.60 2.54
CA SER A 82 -19.00 -16.47 3.89
C SER A 82 -18.56 -17.85 4.38
N LYS A 83 -17.27 -18.02 4.70
CA LYS A 83 -16.85 -19.12 5.56
C LYS A 83 -17.26 -18.77 6.99
N GLN A 84 -18.52 -19.01 7.33
CA GLN A 84 -18.93 -19.08 8.73
C GLN A 84 -18.33 -20.37 9.30
N THR A 85 -17.20 -20.23 9.99
CA THR A 85 -16.71 -21.28 10.89
C THR A 85 -17.68 -21.35 12.06
N LEU A 86 -18.55 -22.36 12.04
CA LEU A 86 -19.46 -22.67 13.13
C LEU A 86 -18.62 -23.21 14.30
N VAL A 87 -18.25 -22.32 15.24
CA VAL A 87 -17.68 -22.73 16.52
C VAL A 87 -18.81 -23.37 17.32
N LYS A 88 -18.86 -24.71 17.35
CA LYS A 88 -19.72 -25.43 18.30
C LYS A 88 -19.15 -25.22 19.70
N ALA A 89 -19.90 -24.51 20.55
CA ALA A 89 -19.69 -24.53 21.98
C ALA A 89 -20.09 -25.91 22.52
N ASN A 90 -19.20 -26.53 23.30
CA ASN A 90 -19.49 -27.70 24.13
C ASN A 90 -20.13 -27.27 25.45
#